data_AF-A0A658NK44-F1
#
_entry.id   AF-A0A658NK44-F1
#
_cell.length_a   1.000
_cell.length_b   1.000
_cell.length_c   1.000
_cell.angle_alpha   90.00
_cell.angle_beta   90.00
_cell.angle_gamma   90.00
#
_symmetry.space_group_name_H-M   'P 1'
#
loop_
_entity.id
_entity.type
_entity.pdbx_description
1 polymer ?
#
loop_
_entity_poly.entity_id
_entity_poly.type
_entity_poly.pdbx_seq_one_letter_code
_entity_poly.pdbx_strand_id
1 'polypeptide(L)'
;DAGFVSETEKHEAMAGAVAFLHPSVNESFGIVLLEAFLAGTPGLVHAKSRVLVSQCRAANAGLWFRHYPDFEAQLLFLLGHPEARAAL
;
A
#
# COMPACT_ATOMS: atom_id res chain seq x y z
N ASP A 1 18.37 0.64 5.28
CA ASP A 1 17.74 -0.54 4.65
C ASP A 1 17.84 -1.70 5.63
N ALA A 2 16.78 -2.50 5.75
CA ALA A 2 16.74 -3.69 6.60
C ALA A 2 17.31 -4.93 5.89
N GLY A 3 17.52 -4.89 4.57
CA GLY A 3 18.04 -6.03 3.80
C GLY A 3 17.03 -7.18 3.68
N PHE A 4 17.52 -8.41 3.50
CA PHE A 4 16.66 -9.60 3.56
C PHE A 4 16.23 -9.84 5.00
N VAL A 5 14.92 -9.88 5.22
CA VAL A 5 14.31 -10.15 6.51
C VAL A 5 13.56 -11.48 6.49
N SER A 6 13.31 -12.04 7.67
CA SER A 6 12.45 -13.22 7.78
C SER A 6 10.99 -12.90 7.40
N GLU A 7 10.21 -13.93 7.09
CA GLU A 7 8.78 -13.77 6.82
C GLU A 7 8.02 -13.19 8.02
N THR A 8 8.42 -13.54 9.25
CA THR A 8 7.83 -12.98 10.47
C THR A 8 8.09 -11.48 10.56
N GLU A 9 9.34 -11.05 10.40
CA GLU A 9 9.70 -9.62 10.44
C GLU A 9 8.98 -8.83 9.34
N LYS A 10 8.85 -9.41 8.13
CA LYS A 10 8.08 -8.81 7.04
C LYS A 10 6.62 -8.59 7.44
N HIS A 11 5.95 -9.61 7.99
CA HIS A 11 4.55 -9.50 8.39
C HIS A 11 4.33 -8.54 9.56
N GLU A 12 5.22 -8.53 10.56
CA GLU A 12 5.16 -7.58 11.68
C GLU A 12 5.36 -6.14 11.19
N ALA A 13 6.32 -5.92 10.29
CA ALA A 13 6.56 -4.61 9.69
C ALA A 13 5.36 -4.13 8.88
N MET A 14 4.71 -5.02 8.11
CA MET A 14 3.48 -4.70 7.40
C MET A 14 2.37 -4.34 8.40
N ALA A 15 2.05 -5.21 9.36
CA ALA A 15 0.96 -4.99 10.31
C ALA A 15 1.11 -3.70 11.15
N GLY A 16 2.35 -3.26 11.40
CA GLY A 16 2.64 -2.01 12.10
C GLY A 16 2.69 -0.76 11.22
N ALA A 17 2.58 -0.90 9.89
CA ALA A 17 2.73 0.21 8.95
C ALA A 17 1.44 1.03 8.80
N VAL A 18 1.59 2.31 8.48
CA VAL A 18 0.47 3.18 8.08
C VAL A 18 0.00 2.85 6.67
N ALA A 19 0.92 2.52 5.78
CA ALA A 19 0.64 2.19 4.39
C ALA A 19 1.80 1.41 3.77
N PHE A 20 1.48 0.53 2.82
CA PHE A 20 2.49 -0.13 1.98
C PHE A 20 2.65 0.64 0.66
N LEU A 21 3.85 1.15 0.38
CA LEU A 21 4.12 1.98 -0.80
C LEU A 21 4.62 1.13 -1.98
N HIS A 22 3.94 1.22 -3.13
CA HIS A 22 4.36 0.51 -4.36
C HIS A 22 4.34 1.42 -5.60
N PRO A 23 5.43 2.15 -5.88
CA PRO A 23 5.49 3.13 -6.97
C PRO A 23 5.71 2.53 -8.36
N SER A 24 5.90 1.20 -8.49
CA SER A 24 6.13 0.57 -9.80
C SER A 24 4.92 0.76 -10.73
N VAL A 25 5.19 1.19 -11.96
CA VAL A 25 4.19 1.36 -13.02
C VAL A 25 3.96 0.07 -13.83
N ASN A 26 4.94 -0.83 -13.82
CA ASN A 26 4.93 -2.05 -14.61
C ASN A 26 5.03 -3.23 -13.65
N GLU A 27 3.88 -3.76 -13.29
CA GLU A 27 3.76 -4.87 -12.35
C GLU A 27 2.94 -5.99 -12.98
N SER A 28 3.43 -7.22 -12.84
CA SER A 28 2.74 -8.41 -13.34
C SER A 28 1.63 -8.83 -12.38
N PHE A 29 1.92 -8.80 -11.08
CA PHE A 29 0.95 -9.20 -10.05
C PHE A 29 1.09 -8.40 -8.76
N GLY A 30 2.30 -8.21 -8.24
CA GLY A 30 2.50 -7.49 -6.97
C GLY A 30 1.99 -8.25 -5.76
N ILE A 31 2.41 -9.52 -5.57
CA ILE A 31 1.98 -10.36 -4.43
C ILE A 31 2.17 -9.66 -3.07
N VAL A 32 3.22 -8.85 -2.94
CA VAL A 32 3.54 -8.11 -1.71
C VAL A 32 2.44 -7.09 -1.34
N LEU A 33 1.70 -6.56 -2.33
CA LEU A 33 0.53 -5.72 -2.06
C LEU A 33 -0.59 -6.53 -1.38
N LEU A 34 -0.80 -7.78 -1.79
CA LEU A 34 -1.80 -8.66 -1.18
C LEU A 34 -1.38 -9.09 0.22
N GLU A 35 -0.08 -9.29 0.46
CA GLU A 35 0.46 -9.54 1.81
C GLU A 35 0.18 -8.34 2.74
N ALA A 36 0.34 -7.11 2.25
CA ALA A 36 -0.01 -5.92 3.02
C ALA A 36 -1.52 -5.87 3.36
N PHE A 37 -2.39 -6.23 2.42
CA PHE A 37 -3.83 -6.31 2.67
C PHE A 37 -4.17 -7.36 3.73
N LEU A 38 -3.54 -8.54 3.67
CA LEU A 38 -3.71 -9.58 4.68
C LEU A 38 -3.25 -9.13 6.08
N ALA A 39 -2.27 -8.23 6.14
CA ALA A 39 -1.81 -7.59 7.38
C ALA A 39 -2.69 -6.40 7.83
N GLY A 40 -3.78 -6.09 7.13
CA GLY A 40 -4.65 -4.94 7.43
C GLY A 40 -4.04 -3.58 7.08
N THR A 41 -3.05 -3.58 6.19
CA THR A 41 -2.32 -2.37 5.79
C THR A 41 -2.72 -1.93 4.39
N PRO A 42 -3.24 -0.71 4.23
CA PRO A 42 -3.66 -0.25 2.91
C PRO A 42 -2.45 0.02 2.01
N GLY A 43 -2.62 -0.26 0.73
CA GLY A 43 -1.63 0.06 -0.30
C GLY A 43 -1.72 1.50 -0.77
N LEU A 44 -0.59 2.12 -1.06
CA LEU A 44 -0.49 3.38 -1.81
C LEU A 44 0.36 3.13 -3.06
N VAL A 45 -0.31 3.03 -4.21
CA VAL A 45 0.28 2.49 -5.45
C VAL A 45 0.35 3.52 -6.56
N HIS A 46 1.22 3.31 -7.55
CA HIS A 46 1.24 4.19 -8.71
C HIS A 46 0.03 3.96 -9.61
N ALA A 47 -0.69 5.02 -9.96
CA ALA A 47 -1.93 5.01 -10.73
C ALA A 47 -1.80 4.49 -12.18
N LYS A 48 -0.56 4.44 -12.69
CA LYS A 48 -0.24 3.81 -14.00
C LYS A 48 -0.17 2.29 -13.94
N SER A 49 -0.01 1.69 -12.75
CA SER A 49 -0.06 0.25 -12.60
C SER A 49 -1.51 -0.23 -12.58
N ARG A 50 -2.01 -0.66 -13.74
CA ARG A 50 -3.40 -1.13 -13.89
C ARG A 50 -3.70 -2.31 -12.96
N VAL A 51 -2.73 -3.20 -12.78
CA VAL A 51 -2.85 -4.39 -11.93
C VAL A 51 -3.02 -3.98 -10.46
N LEU A 52 -2.12 -3.16 -9.94
CA LEU A 52 -2.16 -2.75 -8.53
C LEU A 52 -3.38 -1.88 -8.21
N VAL A 53 -3.74 -0.95 -9.10
CA VAL A 53 -4.97 -0.16 -8.94
C VAL A 53 -6.21 -1.05 -8.93
N SER A 54 -6.25 -2.08 -9.79
CA SER A 54 -7.36 -3.04 -9.78
C SER A 54 -7.44 -3.81 -8.47
N GLN A 55 -6.31 -4.20 -7.88
CA GLN A 55 -6.27 -4.91 -6.60
C GLN A 55 -6.72 -4.01 -5.44
N CYS A 56 -6.23 -2.77 -5.36
CA CYS A 56 -6.71 -1.80 -4.35
C CYS A 56 -8.22 -1.57 -4.45
N ARG A 57 -8.75 -1.41 -5.66
CA ARG A 57 -10.20 -1.21 -5.87
C ARG A 57 -11.03 -2.43 -5.49
N ALA A 58 -10.56 -3.63 -5.87
CA ALA A 58 -11.29 -4.87 -5.60
C ALA A 58 -11.33 -5.20 -4.09
N ALA A 59 -10.24 -4.91 -3.37
CA ALA A 59 -10.13 -5.18 -1.94
C ALA A 59 -10.66 -4.03 -1.07
N ASN A 60 -10.95 -2.86 -1.64
CA ASN A 60 -11.13 -1.59 -0.91
C ASN A 60 -9.91 -1.16 -0.07
N ALA A 61 -8.77 -1.83 -0.20
CA ALA A 61 -7.62 -1.71 0.69
C ALA A 61 -6.50 -0.82 0.14
N GLY A 62 -6.81 0.31 -0.50
CA GLY A 62 -5.74 1.22 -0.92
C GLY A 62 -6.12 2.42 -1.78
N LEU A 63 -5.13 3.29 -1.96
CA LEU A 63 -5.20 4.54 -2.74
C LEU A 63 -4.13 4.53 -3.85
N TRP A 64 -4.21 5.48 -4.79
CA TRP A 64 -3.29 5.56 -5.93
C TRP A 64 -2.86 6.99 -6.31
N PHE A 65 -1.59 7.18 -6.65
CA PHE A 65 -1.00 8.48 -6.99
C PHE A 65 -0.37 8.49 -8.38
N ARG A 66 -0.26 9.67 -9.01
CA ARG A 66 0.34 9.86 -10.34
C ARG A 66 1.68 10.59 -10.30
N HIS A 67 1.90 11.39 -9.25
CA HIS A 67 3.03 12.32 -9.10
C HIS A 67 3.21 12.66 -7.61
N TYR A 68 4.15 13.53 -7.29
CA TYR A 68 4.44 13.83 -5.89
C TYR A 68 3.29 14.53 -5.14
N PRO A 69 2.62 15.55 -5.70
CA PRO A 69 1.57 16.26 -4.96
C PRO A 69 0.37 15.38 -4.57
N ASP A 70 -0.05 14.45 -5.43
CA ASP A 70 -1.14 13.54 -5.09
C ASP A 70 -0.68 12.37 -4.21
N PHE A 71 0.59 11.98 -4.28
CA PHE A 71 1.21 11.06 -3.31
C PHE A 71 1.20 11.67 -1.90
N GLU A 72 1.70 12.89 -1.75
CA GLU A 72 1.78 13.59 -0.47
C GLU A 72 0.39 13.73 0.16
N ALA A 73 -0.60 14.19 -0.61
CA ALA A 73 -1.97 14.33 -0.14
C ALA A 73 -2.56 13.00 0.39
N GLN A 74 -2.31 11.89 -0.31
CA GLN A 74 -2.79 10.57 0.11
C GLN A 74 -2.07 10.05 1.34
N LEU A 75 -0.75 10.23 1.41
CA LEU A 75 0.03 9.83 2.57
C LEU A 75 -0.42 10.63 3.82
N LEU A 76 -0.59 11.95 3.68
CA LEU A 76 -1.09 12.80 4.77
C LEU A 76 -2.51 12.42 5.20
N PHE A 77 -3.38 12.04 4.24
CA PHE A 77 -4.71 11.52 4.57
C PHE A 77 -4.63 10.25 5.41
N LEU A 78 -3.83 9.26 5.00
CA LEU A 78 -3.65 8.01 5.73
C LEU A 78 -3.02 8.21 7.11
N LEU A 79 -2.11 9.17 7.26
CA LEU A 79 -1.50 9.54 8.54
C LEU A 79 -2.51 10.23 9.48
N GLY A 80 -3.31 11.15 8.95
CA GLY A 80 -4.23 12.00 9.73
C GLY A 80 -5.59 11.37 10.06
N HIS A 81 -5.99 10.31 9.38
CA HIS A 81 -7.33 9.71 9.52
C HIS A 81 -7.24 8.20 9.82
N PRO A 82 -6.88 7.81 11.05
CA PRO A 82 -6.74 6.39 11.41
C PRO A 82 -8.02 5.58 11.22
N GLU A 83 -9.20 6.17 11.44
CA GLU A 83 -10.48 5.49 11.20
C GLU A 83 -10.75 5.26 9.71
N ALA A 84 -10.48 6.27 8.87
CA ALA A 84 -10.62 6.10 7.43
C ALA A 84 -9.60 5.09 6.90
N ARG A 85 -8.37 5.08 7.45
CA ARG A 85 -7.34 4.08 7.14
C ARG A 85 -7.77 2.66 7.53
N ALA A 86 -8.41 2.49 8.69
CA ALA A 86 -8.90 1.18 9.15
C ALA A 86 -10.14 0.69 8.37
N ALA A 87 -10.83 1.59 7.67
CA ALA A 87 -11.96 1.27 6.82
C ALA A 87 -11.56 0.93 5.37
N LEU A 88 -10.27 1.09 5.02
CA LEU A 88 -9.67 0.60 3.78
C LEU A 88 -9.27 -0.86 3.96
#